data_AF-A0A1H5VMW0-F1
#
_entry.id   AF-A0A1H5VMW0-F1
#
_cell.length_a   1.000
_cell.length_b   1.000
_cell.length_c   1.000
_cell.angle_alpha   90.00
_cell.angle_beta   90.00
_cell.angle_gamma   90.00
#
_symmetry.space_group_name_H-M   'P 1'
#
loop_
_entity.id
_entity.type
_entity.pdbx_description
1 polymer ?
#
loop_
_entity_poly.entity_id
_entity_poly.type
_entity_poly.pdbx_seq_one_letter_code
_entity_poly.pdbx_strand_id
1 'polypeptide(L)' 'MRSEADIMKRLNDEIDSYLTCPKFTVEEHAHNVTMLAWVLDISDVQLSEMIKEAEASFGVESEGIT' A
#
# COMPACT_ATOMS: atom_id res chain seq x y z
N MET A 1 -0.57 23.26 2.20
CA MET A 1 -0.32 22.07 3.05
C MET A 1 -1.09 20.91 2.45
N ARG A 2 -0.52 19.71 2.33
CA ARG A 2 -1.28 18.51 1.94
C ARG A 2 -2.20 18.13 3.11
N SER A 3 -3.43 17.72 2.83
CA SER A 3 -4.32 17.24 3.89
C SER A 3 -3.95 15.82 4.31
N GLU A 4 -4.32 15.41 5.52
CA GLU A 4 -4.15 14.04 5.99
C GLU A 4 -4.82 13.02 5.05
N ALA A 5 -6.00 13.36 4.53
CA ALA A 5 -6.73 12.56 3.54
C ALA A 5 -5.93 12.37 2.23
N ASP A 6 -5.21 13.40 1.77
CA ASP A 6 -4.35 13.29 0.59
C ASP A 6 -3.16 12.35 0.84
N ILE A 7 -2.61 12.37 2.06
CA ILE A 7 -1.48 11.52 2.47
C ILE A 7 -1.95 10.07 2.60
N MET A 8 -3.13 9.84 3.18
CA MET A 8 -3.77 8.51 3.26
C MET A 8 -4.03 7.93 1.88
N LYS A 9 -4.59 8.72 0.96
CA LYS A 9 -4.77 8.28 -0.43
C LYS A 9 -3.45 7.85 -1.06
N ARG A 10 -2.41 8.66 -0.88
CA ARG A 10 -1.08 8.34 -1.41
C ARG A 10 -0.48 7.07 -0.80
N LEU A 11 -0.71 6.83 0.49
CA LEU A 11 -0.26 5.59 1.14
C LEU A 11 -0.89 4.37 0.45
N ASN A 12 -2.19 4.41 0.18
CA ASN A 12 -2.88 3.32 -0.53
C ASN A 12 -2.33 3.15 -1.95
N ASP A 13 -2.14 4.25 -2.71
CA ASP A 13 -1.58 4.19 -4.06
C ASP A 13 -0.16 3.55 -4.09
N GLU A 14 0.67 3.83 -3.07
CA GLU A 14 2.02 3.25 -2.94
C GLU A 14 1.98 1.79 -2.47
N ILE A 15 1.01 1.39 -1.63
CA ILE A 15 0.78 -0.02 -1.27
C ILE A 15 0.40 -0.82 -2.52
N ASP A 16 -0.54 -0.32 -3.33
CA ASP A 16 -0.94 -0.97 -4.58
C ASP A 16 0.25 -1.08 -5.56
N SER A 17 1.05 -0.02 -5.67
CA SER A 17 2.25 0.00 -6.51
C SER A 17 3.31 -0.98 -5.99
N TYR A 18 3.53 -1.04 -4.68
CA TYR A 18 4.45 -1.99 -4.04
C TYR A 18 4.07 -3.44 -4.36
N LEU A 19 2.78 -3.76 -4.33
CA LEU A 19 2.27 -5.11 -4.58
C LEU A 19 2.27 -5.52 -6.07
N THR A 20 2.19 -4.56 -6.99
CA THR A 20 2.01 -4.84 -8.43
C THR A 20 3.25 -4.55 -9.27
N CYS A 21 4.24 -3.82 -8.75
CA CYS A 21 5.40 -3.41 -9.54
C CYS A 21 6.45 -4.53 -9.74
N PRO A 22 7.20 -4.51 -10.86
CA PRO A 22 8.32 -5.41 -11.06
C PRO A 22 9.50 -5.09 -10.12
N LYS A 23 10.30 -6.12 -9.79
CA LYS A 23 11.39 -6.11 -8.77
C LYS A 23 12.29 -4.86 -8.71
N PHE A 24 12.50 -4.15 -9.81
CA PHE A 24 13.44 -3.03 -9.87
C PHE A 24 12.92 -1.74 -9.21
N THR A 25 11.61 -1.59 -9.01
CA THR A 25 11.00 -0.40 -8.36
C THR A 25 10.41 -0.70 -6.99
N VAL A 26 10.40 -1.98 -6.57
CA VAL A 26 9.82 -2.43 -5.30
C VAL A 26 10.44 -1.73 -4.09
N GLU A 27 11.75 -1.49 -4.10
CA GLU A 27 12.46 -0.83 -2.99
C GLU A 27 12.01 0.63 -2.78
N GLU A 28 11.72 1.35 -3.86
CA GLU A 28 11.23 2.73 -3.80
C GLU A 28 9.83 2.78 -3.20
N HIS A 29 8.92 1.92 -3.67
CA HIS A 29 7.55 1.86 -3.14
C HIS A 29 7.53 1.38 -1.67
N ALA A 30 8.35 0.40 -1.30
CA ALA A 30 8.47 -0.05 0.09
C ALA A 30 8.94 1.09 1.02
N HIS A 31 9.90 1.90 0.56
CA HIS A 31 10.37 3.07 1.29
C HIS A 31 9.26 4.12 1.43
N ASN A 32 8.55 4.42 0.34
CA ASN A 32 7.45 5.40 0.36
C ASN A 32 6.31 4.98 1.29
N VAL A 33 5.90 3.71 1.25
CA VAL A 33 4.88 3.14 2.14
C VAL A 33 5.29 3.35 3.60
N THR A 34 6.53 3.01 3.96
CA THR A 34 7.06 3.16 5.33
C THR A 34 7.04 4.62 5.78
N MET A 35 7.48 5.55 4.92
CA MET A 35 7.53 6.98 5.23
C MET A 35 6.13 7.58 5.40
N LEU A 36 5.18 7.19 4.56
CA LEU A 36 3.81 7.71 4.60
C LEU A 36 3.04 7.18 5.82
N ALA A 37 3.22 5.91 6.17
CA ALA A 37 2.66 5.33 7.38
C ALA A 37 3.17 6.05 8.64
N TRP A 38 4.47 6.35 8.69
CA TRP A 38 5.06 7.11 9.80
C TRP A 38 4.49 8.52 9.93
N VAL A 39 4.30 9.22 8.80
CA VAL A 39 3.68 10.57 8.78
C VAL A 39 2.23 10.55 9.29
N LEU A 40 1.52 9.46 9.06
CA LEU A 40 0.12 9.27 9.49
C LEU A 40 0.00 8.66 10.91
N ASP A 41 1.12 8.43 11.61
CA ASP A 41 1.15 7.75 12.91
C ASP A 41 0.47 6.37 12.88
N ILE A 42 0.57 5.68 11.73
CA ILE A 42 0.06 4.33 11.53
C ILE A 42 1.08 3.35 12.11
N SER A 43 0.64 2.50 13.03
CA SER A 43 1.49 1.46 13.61
C SER A 43 1.84 0.36 12.60
N ASP A 44 2.95 -0.34 12.81
CA ASP A 44 3.37 -1.47 11.98
C ASP A 44 2.28 -2.55 11.85
N VAL A 45 1.47 -2.74 12.90
CA VAL A 45 0.34 -3.68 12.91
C VAL A 45 -0.74 -3.24 11.92
N GLN A 46 -1.17 -1.98 12.01
CA GLN A 46 -2.17 -1.42 11.11
C GLN A 46 -1.67 -1.40 9.67
N LEU A 47 -0.41 -1.03 9.45
CA LEU A 47 0.20 -1.06 8.12
C LEU A 47 0.23 -2.48 7.55
N SER A 48 0.55 -3.48 8.36
CA SER A 48 0.49 -4.88 7.94
C SER A 48 -0.93 -5.33 7.59
N GLU A 49 -1.94 -4.89 8.33
CA GLU A 49 -3.35 -5.16 8.02
C GLU A 49 -3.76 -4.53 6.69
N MET A 50 -3.42 -3.26 6.46
CA MET A 50 -3.68 -2.56 5.20
C MET A 50 -3.06 -3.25 3.99
N ILE A 51 -1.80 -3.71 4.11
CA ILE A 51 -1.12 -4.45 3.03
C ILE A 51 -1.84 -5.78 2.75
N LYS A 52 -2.24 -6.53 3.79
CA LYS A 52 -2.98 -7.80 3.62
C LYS A 52 -4.35 -7.60 2.96
N GLU A 53 -5.05 -6.52 3.31
CA GLU A 53 -6.33 -6.17 2.69
C GLU A 53 -6.17 -5.82 1.20
N ALA A 54 -5.11 -5.09 0.85
CA ALA A 54 -4.77 -4.79 -0.53
C ALA A 54 -4.38 -6.08 -1.31
N GLU A 55 -3.55 -6.94 -0.73
CA GLU A 55 -3.20 -8.26 -1.31
C GLU A 55 -4.44 -9.12 -1.58
N ALA A 56 -5.38 -9.18 -0.62
CA ALA A 56 -6.63 -9.91 -0.78
C ALA A 56 -7.49 -9.34 -1.93
N SER A 57 -7.47 -8.03 -2.13
CA SER A 57 -8.20 -7.36 -3.22
C SER A 57 -7.67 -7.78 -4.60
N PHE A 58 -6.36 -8.00 -4.75
CA PHE A 58 -5.78 -8.57 -5.98
C PHE A 58 -6.07 -10.07 -6.14
N GLY A 59 -6.19 -10.81 -5.04
CA GLY A 59 -6.47 -12.26 -5.05
C GLY A 59 -7.88 -12.62 -5.50
N VAL A 60 -8.89 -11.81 -5.17
CA VAL A 60 -10.30 -12.06 -5.51
C VAL A 60 -10.59 -11.86 -7.00
N GLU A 61 -9.87 -10.98 -7.70
CA GLU A 61 -10.06 -10.77 -9.15
C GLU A 61 -9.56 -11.94 -10.02
N SER A 62 -8.75 -12.87 -9.47
CA SER A 62 -8.23 -14.03 -10.21
C SER A 62 -9.11 -15.27 -10.18
N GLU A 63 -10.11 -15.36 -9.28
CA GLU A 63 -11.00 -16.54 -9.18
C GLU A 63 -12.32 -16.40 -9.97
N GLY A 64 -12.51 -15.29 -10.70
CA GLY A 64 -13.72 -14.99 -11.47
C GLY A 64 -13.77 -15.51 -12.92
N ILE A 65 -12.86 -16.41 -13.32
CA ILE A 65 -12.86 -17.04 -14.65
C ILE A 65 -12.63 -18.56 -14.51
N THR A 66 -13.66 -19.29 -14.06
CA THR A 66 -13.84 -20.72 -14.39
C THR A 66 -15.30 -21.12 -14.27
#